data_AF-A0AAN0VVV9-F1
#
_entry.id   AF-A0AAN0VVV9-F1
#
_cell.length_a   1.000
_cell.length_b   1.000
_cell.length_c   1.000
_cell.angle_alpha   90.00
_cell.angle_beta   90.00
_cell.angle_gamma   90.00
#
_symmetry.space_group_name_H-M   'P 1'
#
loop_
_entity.id
_entity.type
_entity.pdbx_description
1 polymer ?
#
loop_
_entity_poly.entity_id
_entity_poly.type
_entity_poly.pdbx_seq_one_letter_code
_entity_poly.pdbx_strand_id
1 'polypeptide(L)'
;MNIQPKKWNYGHQWNDFVVGVVTFDRNDIDDARVFVEKKIEYVDVHSPAGVVRNIDVIRSRLLAGKLADHAVAAILQSAFRKNGLYAEVQEYDAVRTDDFREPDPYDLAIIATSGKYELEVRSSFCYKLAPVENIINKLSSYGFYTSKTKAYEPPKHFYWQVVFYNIPEDLVGSEGSVDSIKVFEQAVLEGSVVAYVVGGGPRELFESDKAVIRSDQDGAFYHSISPINEGLDCGQLVNVIMKKIAPKQIEI
;
A
#
# COMPACT_ATOMS: atom_id res chain seq x y z
N MET A 1 -5.47 5.63 15.15
CA MET A 1 -5.98 5.39 13.77
C MET A 1 -7.51 5.35 13.63
N ASN A 2 -8.07 6.01 12.60
CA ASN A 2 -9.49 5.94 12.21
C ASN A 2 -9.63 5.49 10.74
N ILE A 3 -10.55 4.56 10.44
CA ILE A 3 -10.75 3.98 9.10
C ILE A 3 -12.21 4.13 8.69
N GLN A 4 -12.45 4.73 7.52
CA GLN A 4 -13.79 4.94 6.99
C GLN A 4 -13.89 4.49 5.52
N PRO A 5 -14.91 3.70 5.15
CA PRO A 5 -15.14 3.38 3.74
C PRO A 5 -15.65 4.62 3.01
N LYS A 6 -15.13 4.87 1.82
CA LYS A 6 -15.61 5.93 0.92
C LYS A 6 -15.83 5.35 -0.47
N LYS A 7 -16.96 5.69 -1.07
CA LYS A 7 -17.26 5.36 -2.47
C LYS A 7 -16.62 6.40 -3.38
N TRP A 8 -15.86 5.95 -4.37
CA TRP A 8 -15.34 6.76 -5.45
C TRP A 8 -16.10 6.44 -6.72
N ASN A 9 -16.70 7.47 -7.32
CA ASN A 9 -17.40 7.35 -8.59
C ASN A 9 -16.41 7.60 -9.73
N TYR A 10 -16.49 6.82 -10.80
CA TYR A 10 -15.65 7.02 -11.98
C TYR A 10 -16.49 6.92 -13.26
N GLY A 11 -16.66 8.06 -13.93
CA GLY A 11 -17.45 8.16 -15.17
C GLY A 11 -18.95 7.88 -14.97
N HIS A 12 -19.57 7.25 -15.98
CA HIS A 12 -21.00 6.90 -16.02
C HIS A 12 -21.30 5.46 -15.55
N GLN A 13 -20.34 4.78 -14.92
CA GLN A 13 -20.55 3.42 -14.41
C GLN A 13 -21.23 3.44 -13.03
N TRP A 14 -22.15 2.50 -12.82
CA TRP A 14 -23.06 2.43 -11.67
C TRP A 14 -22.48 1.65 -10.47
N ASN A 15 -21.27 1.09 -10.62
CA ASN A 15 -20.63 0.32 -9.55
C ASN A 15 -19.68 1.24 -8.77
N ASP A 16 -20.00 1.45 -7.50
CA ASP A 16 -19.17 2.23 -6.59
C ASP A 16 -17.84 1.51 -6.32
N PHE A 17 -16.70 2.17 -6.57
CA PHE A 17 -15.39 1.65 -6.16
C PHE A 17 -15.12 2.03 -4.70
N VAL A 18 -14.95 1.04 -3.82
CA VAL A 18 -14.83 1.30 -2.38
C VAL A 18 -13.37 1.42 -1.96
N VAL A 19 -13.01 2.57 -1.38
CA VAL A 19 -11.69 2.81 -0.79
C VAL A 19 -11.78 2.90 0.74
N GLY A 20 -10.72 2.50 1.44
CA GLY A 20 -10.52 2.79 2.85
C GLY A 20 -9.82 4.14 3.02
N VAL A 21 -10.51 5.14 3.57
CA VAL A 21 -9.89 6.41 4.00
C VAL A 21 -9.37 6.23 5.41
N VAL A 22 -8.05 6.32 5.59
CA VAL A 22 -7.39 6.11 6.87
C VAL A 22 -6.80 7.42 7.35
N THR A 23 -7.14 7.82 8.58
CA THR A 23 -6.54 8.96 9.26
C THR A 23 -5.64 8.45 10.37
N PHE A 24 -4.37 8.85 10.30
CA PHE A 24 -3.35 8.57 11.31
C PHE A 24 -3.19 9.78 12.21
N ASP A 25 -3.17 9.52 13.51
CA ASP A 25 -2.83 10.51 14.53
C ASP A 25 -1.32 10.49 14.84
N ARG A 26 -0.90 11.33 15.78
CA ARG A 26 0.50 11.47 16.15
C ARG A 26 1.10 10.17 16.71
N ASN A 27 0.33 9.38 17.46
CA ASN A 27 0.82 8.13 18.01
C ASN A 27 1.06 7.12 16.89
N ASP A 28 0.13 7.01 15.93
CA ASP A 28 0.31 6.12 14.78
C ASP A 28 1.57 6.49 13.97
N ILE A 29 1.85 7.80 13.83
CA ILE A 29 3.03 8.32 13.13
C ILE A 29 4.31 8.02 13.91
N ASP A 30 4.32 8.28 15.21
CA ASP A 30 5.49 8.07 16.06
C ASP A 30 5.83 6.59 16.19
N ASP A 31 4.83 5.71 16.28
CA ASP A 31 5.01 4.26 16.25
C ASP A 31 5.65 3.80 14.94
N ALA A 32 5.19 4.32 13.80
CA ALA A 32 5.79 4.02 12.49
C ALA A 32 7.24 4.53 12.39
N ARG A 33 7.55 5.71 12.95
CA ARG A 33 8.90 6.29 12.95
C ARG A 33 9.92 5.39 13.65
N VAL A 34 9.53 4.68 14.71
CA VAL A 34 10.44 3.77 15.43
C VAL A 34 11.02 2.70 14.49
N PHE A 35 10.23 2.19 13.54
CA PHE A 35 10.70 1.21 12.55
C PHE A 35 11.53 1.88 11.45
N VAL A 36 11.11 3.06 11.00
CA VAL A 36 11.83 3.82 9.96
C VAL A 36 13.26 4.14 10.39
N GLU A 37 13.47 4.62 11.61
CA GLU A 37 14.80 4.99 12.09
C GLU A 37 15.73 3.77 12.27
N LYS A 38 15.17 2.56 12.50
CA LYS A 38 15.97 1.33 12.50
C LYS A 38 16.35 0.89 11.09
N LYS A 39 15.41 1.03 10.14
CA LYS A 39 15.54 0.54 8.76
C LYS A 39 16.41 1.47 7.90
N ILE A 40 16.44 2.75 8.20
CA ILE A 40 17.09 3.78 7.36
C ILE A 40 18.60 3.57 7.19
N GLU A 41 19.26 2.89 8.14
CA GLU A 41 20.70 2.60 8.09
C GLU A 41 21.06 1.49 7.10
N TYR A 42 20.09 0.64 6.74
CA TYR A 42 20.31 -0.59 5.96
C TYR A 42 19.65 -0.58 4.58
N VAL A 43 18.86 0.45 4.28
CA VAL A 43 18.23 0.61 2.96
C VAL A 43 19.23 1.08 1.92
N ASP A 44 19.08 0.58 0.69
CA ASP A 44 19.85 1.06 -0.45
C ASP A 44 19.55 2.55 -0.67
N VAL A 45 20.57 3.37 -0.45
CA VAL A 45 20.51 4.82 -0.66
C VAL A 45 20.27 5.18 -2.13
N HIS A 46 20.52 4.26 -3.06
CA HIS A 46 20.28 4.47 -4.47
C HIS A 46 18.81 4.22 -4.83
N SER A 47 18.25 4.99 -5.75
CA SER A 47 16.98 4.68 -6.41
C SER A 47 17.12 3.43 -7.29
N PRO A 48 16.02 2.84 -7.78
CA PRO A 48 16.09 1.78 -8.78
C PRO A 48 16.91 2.17 -10.04
N ALA A 49 17.03 3.48 -10.33
CA ALA A 49 17.83 4.03 -11.42
C ALA A 49 19.33 4.19 -11.08
N GLY A 50 19.72 3.91 -9.83
CA GLY A 50 21.11 4.01 -9.35
C GLY A 50 21.50 5.40 -8.85
N VAL A 51 20.54 6.32 -8.65
CA VAL A 51 20.81 7.69 -8.18
C VAL A 51 20.71 7.75 -6.66
N VAL A 52 21.71 8.31 -5.98
CA VAL A 52 21.67 8.51 -4.53
C VAL A 52 20.49 9.43 -4.17
N ARG A 53 19.58 8.92 -3.34
CA ARG A 53 18.41 9.66 -2.85
C ARG A 53 18.77 10.44 -1.60
N ASN A 54 18.17 11.62 -1.45
CA ASN A 54 18.25 12.39 -0.22
C ASN A 54 17.67 11.54 0.95
N ILE A 55 18.41 11.49 2.07
CA ILE A 55 18.03 10.72 3.25
C ILE A 55 16.64 11.11 3.80
N ASP A 56 16.25 12.38 3.68
CA ASP A 56 14.93 12.84 4.12
C ASP A 56 13.81 12.33 3.21
N VAL A 57 14.11 12.19 1.91
CA VAL A 57 13.19 11.55 0.96
C VAL A 57 13.08 10.06 1.27
N ILE A 58 14.19 9.38 1.55
CA ILE A 58 14.18 7.97 1.96
C ILE A 58 13.32 7.80 3.23
N ARG A 59 13.56 8.62 4.25
CA ARG A 59 12.78 8.62 5.51
C ARG A 59 11.29 8.82 5.26
N SER A 60 10.92 9.81 4.45
CA SER A 60 9.53 10.09 4.08
C SER A 60 8.87 8.88 3.40
N ARG A 61 9.56 8.26 2.43
CA ARG A 61 9.05 7.09 1.70
C ARG A 61 8.92 5.86 2.59
N LEU A 62 9.88 5.61 3.48
CA LEU A 62 9.80 4.52 4.46
C LEU A 62 8.64 4.74 5.45
N LEU A 63 8.45 5.97 5.91
CA LEU A 63 7.33 6.30 6.80
C LEU A 63 5.98 6.08 6.10
N ALA A 64 5.84 6.50 4.84
CA ALA A 64 4.62 6.26 4.07
C ALA A 64 4.37 4.77 3.85
N GLY A 65 5.41 3.99 3.54
CA GLY A 65 5.33 2.53 3.45
C GLY A 65 4.82 1.92 4.76
N LYS A 66 5.44 2.28 5.89
CA LYS A 66 5.08 1.73 7.19
C LYS A 66 3.65 2.08 7.62
N LEU A 67 3.22 3.32 7.37
CA LEU A 67 1.84 3.74 7.61
C LEU A 67 0.85 2.97 6.72
N ALA A 68 1.23 2.68 5.48
CA ALA A 68 0.42 1.85 4.59
C ALA A 68 0.27 0.41 5.12
N ASP A 69 1.35 -0.18 5.63
CA ASP A 69 1.32 -1.51 6.27
C ASP A 69 0.35 -1.54 7.44
N HIS A 70 0.47 -0.58 8.37
CA HIS A 70 -0.41 -0.44 9.53
C HIS A 70 -1.88 -0.30 9.09
N ALA A 71 -2.16 0.50 8.06
CA ALA A 71 -3.52 0.68 7.55
C ALA A 71 -4.11 -0.61 6.98
N VAL A 72 -3.37 -1.34 6.15
CA VAL A 72 -3.83 -2.61 5.56
C VAL A 72 -4.01 -3.67 6.65
N ALA A 73 -3.07 -3.76 7.60
CA ALA A 73 -3.16 -4.66 8.73
C ALA A 73 -4.42 -4.39 9.58
N ALA A 74 -4.69 -3.12 9.91
CA ALA A 74 -5.87 -2.73 10.66
C ALA A 74 -7.19 -3.02 9.92
N ILE A 75 -7.25 -2.78 8.60
CA ILE A 75 -8.42 -3.13 7.77
C ILE A 75 -8.69 -4.64 7.82
N LEU A 76 -7.65 -5.45 7.60
CA LEU A 76 -7.76 -6.91 7.58
C LEU A 76 -8.13 -7.48 8.96
N GLN A 77 -7.44 -7.06 10.02
CA GLN A 77 -7.74 -7.49 11.40
C GLN A 77 -9.18 -7.13 11.80
N SER A 78 -9.65 -5.93 11.45
CA SER A 78 -11.02 -5.51 11.69
C SER A 78 -12.02 -6.39 10.93
N ALA A 79 -11.74 -6.70 9.67
CA ALA A 79 -12.58 -7.58 8.85
C ALA A 79 -12.63 -9.01 9.41
N PHE A 80 -11.50 -9.59 9.81
CA PHE A 80 -11.44 -10.94 10.38
C PHE A 80 -12.23 -11.01 11.68
N ARG A 81 -12.02 -10.05 12.59
CA ARG A 81 -12.74 -9.96 13.86
C ARG A 81 -14.25 -9.83 13.65
N LYS A 82 -14.67 -8.94 12.74
CA LYS A 82 -16.10 -8.71 12.43
C LYS A 82 -16.78 -9.97 11.87
N ASN A 83 -16.05 -10.81 11.15
CA ASN A 83 -16.56 -12.04 10.55
C ASN A 83 -16.27 -13.30 11.38
N GLY A 84 -15.73 -13.16 12.60
CA GLY A 84 -15.42 -14.29 13.48
C GLY A 84 -14.37 -15.25 12.92
N LEU A 85 -13.47 -14.77 12.04
CA LEU A 85 -12.40 -15.57 11.47
C LEU A 85 -11.22 -15.65 12.45
N TYR A 86 -10.77 -16.88 12.73
CA TYR A 86 -9.54 -17.13 13.49
C TYR A 86 -8.31 -16.95 12.59
N ALA A 87 -7.94 -15.69 12.38
CA ALA A 87 -6.75 -15.30 11.65
C ALA A 87 -6.11 -14.05 12.26
N GLU A 88 -4.78 -13.97 12.20
CA GLU A 88 -3.98 -12.84 12.65
C GLU A 88 -3.27 -12.19 11.46
N VAL A 89 -3.09 -10.88 11.49
CA VAL A 89 -2.21 -10.17 10.55
C VAL A 89 -0.95 -9.77 11.29
N GLN A 90 0.18 -10.26 10.81
CA GLN A 90 1.50 -10.04 11.37
C GLN A 90 2.33 -9.19 10.41
N GLU A 91 2.96 -8.14 10.92
CA GLU A 91 3.90 -7.32 10.15
C GLU A 91 5.31 -7.91 10.24
N TYR A 92 6.04 -7.99 9.12
CA TYR A 92 7.38 -8.58 9.13
C TYR A 92 8.34 -7.81 10.05
N ASP A 93 8.32 -6.48 10.00
CA ASP A 93 9.19 -5.64 10.82
C ASP A 93 9.03 -5.87 12.33
N ALA A 94 7.86 -6.35 12.77
CA ALA A 94 7.59 -6.64 14.18
C ALA A 94 8.14 -7.99 14.65
N VAL A 95 8.43 -8.92 13.72
CA VAL A 95 8.83 -10.30 14.03
C VAL A 95 10.16 -10.72 13.43
N ARG A 96 10.79 -9.85 12.64
CA ARG A 96 12.11 -10.08 12.09
C ARG A 96 13.16 -10.24 13.18
N THR A 97 14.24 -10.97 12.87
CA THR A 97 15.32 -11.31 13.83
C THR A 97 16.71 -10.90 13.34
N ASP A 98 16.78 -10.30 12.16
CA ASP A 98 17.99 -9.93 11.43
C ASP A 98 18.39 -8.45 11.63
N ASP A 99 17.73 -7.73 12.55
CA ASP A 99 18.05 -6.34 12.88
C ASP A 99 18.05 -5.41 11.66
N PHE A 100 17.08 -5.58 10.75
CA PHE A 100 16.89 -4.75 9.54
C PHE A 100 17.95 -4.90 8.44
N ARG A 101 18.85 -5.89 8.55
CA ARG A 101 19.98 -6.07 7.63
C ARG A 101 19.63 -6.77 6.33
N GLU A 102 18.64 -7.65 6.36
CA GLU A 102 18.21 -8.41 5.19
C GLU A 102 16.99 -7.74 4.52
N PRO A 103 16.83 -7.89 3.19
CA PRO A 103 15.63 -7.45 2.50
C PRO A 103 14.38 -8.14 3.02
N ASP A 104 13.28 -7.39 3.11
CA ASP A 104 12.03 -7.96 3.59
C ASP A 104 11.48 -9.00 2.61
N PRO A 105 11.13 -10.20 3.09
CA PRO A 105 10.52 -11.23 2.26
C PRO A 105 9.03 -10.95 2.00
N TYR A 106 8.39 -10.10 2.80
CA TYR A 106 7.00 -9.63 2.68
C TYR A 106 6.79 -8.46 3.66
N ASP A 107 5.77 -7.64 3.42
CA ASP A 107 5.40 -6.57 4.36
C ASP A 107 4.49 -7.13 5.48
N LEU A 108 3.45 -7.88 5.07
CA LEU A 108 2.46 -8.49 5.97
C LEU A 108 2.32 -9.99 5.70
N ALA A 109 1.95 -10.74 6.74
CA ALA A 109 1.51 -12.12 6.65
C ALA A 109 0.18 -12.32 7.38
N ILE A 110 -0.76 -13.01 6.75
CA ILE A 110 -1.95 -13.53 7.42
C ILE A 110 -1.64 -14.93 7.92
N ILE A 111 -1.78 -15.14 9.22
CA ILE A 111 -1.66 -16.44 9.87
C ILE A 111 -3.07 -16.96 10.14
N ALA A 112 -3.50 -17.96 9.39
CA ALA A 112 -4.80 -18.59 9.51
C ALA A 112 -4.68 -20.11 9.65
N THR A 113 -5.76 -20.76 10.06
CA THR A 113 -5.84 -22.23 10.13
C THR A 113 -5.58 -22.91 8.78
N SER A 114 -5.91 -22.23 7.68
CA SER A 114 -5.68 -22.71 6.32
C SER A 114 -4.24 -22.54 5.82
N GLY A 115 -3.40 -21.79 6.54
CA GLY A 115 -2.00 -21.56 6.20
C GLY A 115 -1.53 -20.11 6.42
N LYS A 116 -0.29 -19.85 5.97
CA LYS A 116 0.33 -18.53 5.94
C LYS A 116 0.15 -17.91 4.55
N TYR A 117 -0.34 -16.68 4.50
CA TYR A 117 -0.48 -15.91 3.26
C TYR A 117 0.32 -14.63 3.36
N GLU A 118 1.35 -14.51 2.54
CA GLU A 118 2.21 -13.32 2.45
C GLU A 118 1.60 -12.27 1.53
N LEU A 119 1.73 -11.01 1.92
CA LEU A 119 1.19 -9.84 1.22
C LEU A 119 2.28 -8.80 1.03
N GLU A 120 2.16 -8.05 -0.07
CA GLU A 120 2.93 -6.85 -0.34
C GLU A 120 2.01 -5.62 -0.30
N VAL A 121 2.47 -4.54 0.32
CA VAL A 121 1.77 -3.25 0.39
C VAL A 121 2.62 -2.19 -0.31
N ARG A 122 2.09 -1.66 -1.42
CA ARG A 122 2.75 -0.62 -2.21
C ARG A 122 2.15 0.73 -1.86
N SER A 123 2.96 1.62 -1.29
CA SER A 123 2.59 3.04 -1.13
C SER A 123 2.99 3.85 -2.36
N SER A 124 2.03 4.56 -2.95
CA SER A 124 2.25 5.51 -4.04
C SER A 124 1.92 6.93 -3.60
N PHE A 125 2.52 7.90 -4.27
CA PHE A 125 2.24 9.31 -4.04
C PHE A 125 1.59 9.89 -5.29
N CYS A 126 0.43 10.52 -5.10
CA CYS A 126 -0.25 11.26 -6.14
C CYS A 126 -0.02 12.75 -5.92
N TYR A 127 0.29 13.47 -6.99
CA TYR A 127 0.36 14.93 -6.91
C TYR A 127 -1.01 15.53 -6.69
N LYS A 128 -1.06 16.61 -5.88
CA LYS A 128 -2.25 17.43 -5.61
C LYS A 128 -2.69 18.26 -6.83
N LEU A 129 -2.85 17.61 -7.98
CA LEU A 129 -3.24 18.20 -9.26
C LEU A 129 -4.60 17.69 -9.77
N ALA A 130 -5.21 16.70 -9.10
CA ALA A 130 -6.50 16.15 -9.49
C ALA A 130 -7.37 15.80 -8.25
N PRO A 131 -8.71 15.91 -8.36
CA PRO A 131 -9.64 15.38 -7.36
C PRO A 131 -9.34 13.93 -6.98
N VAL A 132 -9.68 13.56 -5.75
CA VAL A 132 -9.41 12.23 -5.15
C VAL A 132 -9.99 11.10 -5.99
N GLU A 133 -11.20 11.30 -6.47
CA GLU A 133 -11.93 10.39 -7.36
C GLU A 133 -11.23 10.18 -8.72
N ASN A 134 -10.37 11.08 -9.16
CA ASN A 134 -9.64 10.96 -10.44
C ASN A 134 -8.34 10.15 -10.32
N ILE A 135 -7.89 9.84 -9.09
CA ILE A 135 -6.75 8.94 -8.84
C ILE A 135 -6.99 7.60 -9.52
N ILE A 136 -8.23 7.12 -9.48
CA ILE A 136 -8.61 5.79 -9.96
C ILE A 136 -8.35 5.58 -11.46
N ASN A 137 -8.42 6.65 -12.24
CA ASN A 137 -8.23 6.59 -13.69
C ASN A 137 -6.76 6.75 -14.11
N LYS A 138 -5.89 7.21 -13.20
CA LYS A 138 -4.51 7.60 -13.51
C LYS A 138 -3.47 6.67 -12.90
N LEU A 139 -3.77 6.07 -11.76
CA LEU A 139 -2.84 5.17 -11.08
C LEU A 139 -3.05 3.71 -11.50
N SER A 140 -2.02 2.92 -11.24
CA SER A 140 -2.02 1.47 -11.40
C SER A 140 -1.92 0.79 -10.04
N SER A 141 -2.43 -0.44 -9.96
CA SER A 141 -2.06 -1.35 -8.86
C SER A 141 -0.77 -2.05 -9.26
N TYR A 142 0.22 -2.06 -8.37
CA TYR A 142 1.52 -2.67 -8.63
C TYR A 142 1.66 -4.02 -7.93
N GLY A 143 2.02 -5.06 -8.70
CA GLY A 143 2.35 -6.39 -8.24
C GLY A 143 3.86 -6.57 -7.98
N PHE A 144 4.36 -7.78 -8.20
CA PHE A 144 5.80 -8.08 -8.14
C PHE A 144 6.56 -7.39 -9.27
N TYR A 145 7.86 -7.16 -9.06
CA TYR A 145 8.72 -6.51 -10.02
C TYR A 145 10.09 -7.17 -10.15
N THR A 146 10.76 -6.81 -11.24
CA THR A 146 12.19 -7.07 -11.46
C THR A 146 12.90 -5.74 -11.60
N SER A 147 14.13 -5.63 -11.08
CA SER A 147 14.98 -4.44 -11.29
C SER A 147 16.40 -4.85 -11.63
N LYS A 148 17.25 -3.89 -12.00
CA LYS A 148 18.68 -4.14 -12.23
C LYS A 148 19.40 -4.71 -11.01
N THR A 149 18.94 -4.38 -9.79
CA THR A 149 19.56 -4.78 -8.52
C THR A 149 18.85 -5.95 -7.84
N LYS A 150 17.56 -6.18 -8.13
CA LYS A 150 16.79 -7.34 -7.68
C LYS A 150 16.40 -8.18 -8.89
N ALA A 151 17.13 -9.27 -9.10
CA ALA A 151 16.93 -10.16 -10.24
C ALA A 151 15.49 -10.72 -10.32
N TYR A 152 14.85 -10.96 -9.17
CA TYR A 152 13.45 -11.39 -9.10
C TYR A 152 12.88 -11.22 -7.69
N GLU A 153 11.79 -10.48 -7.54
CA GLU A 153 10.99 -10.51 -6.31
C GLU A 153 10.04 -11.72 -6.34
N PRO A 154 10.10 -12.65 -5.37
CA PRO A 154 9.17 -13.78 -5.31
C PRO A 154 7.72 -13.29 -5.18
N PRO A 155 6.78 -13.76 -6.02
CA PRO A 155 5.42 -13.28 -5.95
C PRO A 155 4.72 -13.64 -4.64
N LYS A 156 4.02 -12.65 -4.07
CA LYS A 156 3.19 -12.77 -2.85
C LYS A 156 1.78 -13.23 -3.20
N HIS A 157 1.00 -13.59 -2.20
CA HIS A 157 -0.38 -14.05 -2.40
C HIS A 157 -1.32 -12.90 -2.75
N PHE A 158 -1.11 -11.73 -2.13
CA PHE A 158 -1.93 -10.55 -2.32
C PHE A 158 -1.08 -9.29 -2.39
N TYR A 159 -1.52 -8.34 -3.21
CA TYR A 159 -0.90 -7.04 -3.39
C TYR A 159 -1.91 -5.96 -3.07
N TRP A 160 -1.48 -5.01 -2.25
CA TRP A 160 -2.25 -3.84 -1.84
C TRP A 160 -1.63 -2.58 -2.38
N GLN A 161 -2.47 -1.65 -2.81
CA GLN A 161 -2.08 -0.30 -3.20
C GLN A 161 -2.66 0.69 -2.19
N VAL A 162 -1.79 1.55 -1.67
CA VAL A 162 -2.14 2.67 -0.79
C VAL A 162 -1.63 3.95 -1.42
N VAL A 163 -2.40 5.03 -1.32
CA VAL A 163 -2.09 6.32 -1.94
C VAL A 163 -2.03 7.42 -0.88
N PHE A 164 -0.95 8.19 -0.94
CA PHE A 164 -0.76 9.45 -0.21
C PHE A 164 -0.72 10.62 -1.20
N TYR A 165 -0.92 11.84 -0.72
CA TYR A 165 -0.81 13.05 -1.54
C TYR A 165 0.50 13.78 -1.30
N ASN A 166 1.16 14.24 -2.37
CA ASN A 166 2.33 15.14 -2.32
C ASN A 166 2.09 16.47 -3.06
N ILE A 167 2.87 17.50 -2.68
CA ILE A 167 2.98 18.76 -3.45
C ILE A 167 3.98 18.52 -4.58
N PRO A 168 3.65 18.86 -5.84
CA PRO A 168 4.65 18.95 -6.90
C PRO A 168 5.78 19.91 -6.53
N GLU A 169 7.03 19.53 -6.76
CA GLU A 169 8.21 20.34 -6.40
C GLU A 169 8.21 21.73 -7.06
N ASP A 170 7.54 21.87 -8.21
CA ASP A 170 7.36 23.11 -8.98
C ASP A 170 6.22 24.01 -8.47
N LEU A 171 5.41 23.54 -7.51
CA LEU A 171 4.28 24.29 -6.90
C LEU A 171 4.55 24.73 -5.46
N VAL A 172 5.81 24.68 -5.00
CA VAL A 172 6.20 25.21 -3.70
C VAL A 172 5.92 26.73 -3.66
N GLY A 173 4.83 27.12 -2.99
CA GLY A 173 4.42 28.51 -2.80
C GLY A 173 3.19 28.98 -3.59
N SER A 174 2.49 28.11 -4.34
CA SER A 174 1.22 28.48 -4.97
C SER A 174 0.05 28.24 -4.01
N GLU A 175 -0.38 29.29 -3.32
CA GLU A 175 -1.70 29.34 -2.68
C GLU A 175 -2.78 29.26 -3.77
N GLY A 176 -3.54 28.15 -3.77
CA GLY A 176 -4.70 27.91 -4.64
C GLY A 176 -4.56 26.62 -5.48
N SER A 177 -5.46 25.65 -5.47
CA SER A 177 -6.76 25.53 -4.82
C SER A 177 -7.22 24.07 -4.87
N VAL A 178 -7.06 23.36 -3.74
CA VAL A 178 -8.00 22.39 -3.14
C VAL A 178 -7.65 22.40 -1.64
N ASP A 179 -8.23 23.32 -0.88
CA ASP A 179 -7.85 23.57 0.53
C ASP A 179 -8.14 22.39 1.48
N SER A 180 -8.81 21.33 1.00
CA SER A 180 -9.20 20.16 1.80
C SER A 180 -8.24 18.97 1.76
N ILE A 181 -7.21 18.97 0.89
CA ILE A 181 -6.28 17.83 0.75
C ILE A 181 -4.97 18.13 1.48
N LYS A 182 -4.71 17.38 2.56
CA LYS A 182 -3.45 17.39 3.31
C LYS A 182 -2.34 16.63 2.56
N VAL A 183 -1.17 17.23 2.50
CA VAL A 183 0.03 16.73 1.81
C VAL A 183 0.88 15.96 2.81
N PHE A 184 1.49 14.85 2.42
CA PHE A 184 2.13 13.91 3.33
C PHE A 184 3.17 14.55 4.24
N GLU A 185 4.20 15.21 3.71
CA GLU A 185 5.29 15.77 4.52
C GLU A 185 4.77 16.83 5.51
N GLN A 186 3.87 17.70 5.07
CA GLN A 186 3.23 18.70 5.93
C GLN A 186 2.32 18.03 6.98
N ALA A 187 1.54 17.04 6.57
CA ALA A 187 0.64 16.28 7.42
C ALA A 187 1.37 15.51 8.52
N VAL A 188 2.57 15.01 8.23
CA VAL A 188 3.47 14.40 9.21
C VAL A 188 3.90 15.42 10.27
N LEU A 189 4.26 16.64 9.87
CA LEU A 189 4.61 17.72 10.82
C LEU A 189 3.42 18.15 11.67
N GLU A 190 2.23 18.22 11.07
CA GLU A 190 0.97 18.52 11.76
C GLU A 190 0.51 17.37 12.67
N GLY A 191 1.07 16.16 12.53
CA GLY A 191 0.67 14.98 13.30
C GLY A 191 -0.68 14.39 12.88
N SER A 192 -1.08 14.58 11.61
CA SER A 192 -2.37 14.12 11.08
C SER A 192 -2.24 13.80 9.59
N VAL A 193 -1.97 12.52 9.28
CA VAL A 193 -1.80 12.00 7.92
C VAL A 193 -3.06 11.31 7.43
N VAL A 194 -3.39 11.46 6.15
CA VAL A 194 -4.48 10.74 5.49
C VAL A 194 -3.91 9.85 4.40
N ALA A 195 -4.33 8.58 4.38
CA ALA A 195 -4.07 7.64 3.30
C ALA A 195 -5.37 7.12 2.68
N TYR A 196 -5.27 6.71 1.43
CA TYR A 196 -6.34 6.05 0.69
C TYR A 196 -5.91 4.64 0.34
N VAL A 197 -6.45 3.65 1.06
CA VAL A 197 -6.30 2.24 0.74
C VAL A 197 -7.28 1.91 -0.38
N VAL A 198 -6.76 1.83 -1.60
CA VAL A 198 -7.56 1.78 -2.83
C VAL A 198 -7.95 0.34 -3.20
N GLY A 199 -7.19 -0.66 -2.76
CA GLY A 199 -7.42 -2.06 -3.08
C GLY A 199 -6.18 -2.69 -3.69
N GLY A 200 -6.34 -3.53 -4.71
CA GLY A 200 -5.24 -4.22 -5.37
C GLY A 200 -5.70 -5.54 -6.00
N GLY A 201 -5.03 -6.65 -5.69
CA GLY A 201 -5.46 -7.94 -6.23
C GLY A 201 -4.71 -9.14 -5.68
N PRO A 202 -5.23 -10.36 -5.94
CA PRO A 202 -4.50 -11.59 -5.67
C PRO A 202 -3.40 -11.78 -6.73
N ARG A 203 -2.40 -12.61 -6.41
CA ARG A 203 -1.28 -12.95 -7.30
C ARG A 203 -1.72 -13.27 -8.72
N GLU A 204 -2.75 -14.10 -8.85
CA GLU A 204 -3.25 -14.63 -10.12
C GLU A 204 -3.74 -13.51 -11.04
N LEU A 205 -4.14 -12.35 -10.50
CA LEU A 205 -4.50 -11.19 -11.31
C LEU A 205 -3.26 -10.58 -11.99
N PHE A 206 -2.14 -10.47 -11.27
CA PHE A 206 -0.89 -9.89 -11.77
C PHE A 206 -0.08 -10.87 -12.65
N GLU A 207 -0.42 -12.16 -12.61
CA GLU A 207 0.10 -13.19 -13.52
C GLU A 207 -0.80 -13.41 -14.75
N SER A 208 -1.96 -12.75 -14.83
CA SER A 208 -2.91 -12.93 -15.92
C SER A 208 -2.57 -12.09 -17.15
N ASP A 209 -3.24 -12.38 -18.28
CA ASP A 209 -3.15 -11.60 -19.52
C ASP A 209 -3.65 -10.15 -19.40
N LYS A 210 -4.30 -9.80 -18.27
CA LYS A 210 -4.68 -8.41 -17.97
C LYS A 210 -3.52 -7.60 -17.40
N ALA A 211 -2.48 -8.27 -16.90
CA ALA A 211 -1.33 -7.58 -16.33
C ALA A 211 -0.50 -6.93 -17.44
N VAL A 212 -0.20 -5.65 -17.26
CA VAL A 212 0.70 -4.89 -18.12
C VAL A 212 2.03 -4.67 -17.42
N ILE A 213 3.13 -4.81 -18.16
CA ILE A 213 4.46 -4.48 -17.64
C ILE A 213 4.63 -2.97 -17.70
N ARG A 214 4.82 -2.35 -16.53
CA ARG A 214 5.07 -0.90 -16.42
C ARG A 214 6.44 -0.63 -15.85
N SER A 215 7.09 0.39 -16.37
CA SER A 215 8.43 0.84 -15.96
C SER A 215 8.43 2.25 -15.39
N ASP A 216 7.31 2.70 -14.82
CA ASP A 216 7.15 4.10 -14.38
C ASP A 216 8.06 4.47 -13.21
N GLN A 217 8.70 3.51 -12.55
CA GLN A 217 9.63 3.75 -11.45
C GLN A 217 11.03 3.28 -11.83
N ASP A 218 11.81 4.20 -12.42
CA ASP A 218 13.27 4.21 -12.35
C ASP A 218 13.98 2.89 -12.73
N GLY A 219 13.51 2.17 -13.74
CA GLY A 219 14.16 0.93 -14.19
C GLY A 219 13.80 -0.34 -13.41
N ALA A 220 12.72 -0.29 -12.63
CA ALA A 220 11.99 -1.47 -12.19
C ALA A 220 10.81 -1.76 -13.14
N PHE A 221 10.58 -3.04 -13.44
CA PHE A 221 9.51 -3.53 -14.31
C PHE A 221 8.47 -4.26 -13.47
N TYR A 222 7.32 -3.62 -13.27
CA TYR A 222 6.22 -4.13 -12.46
C TYR A 222 5.20 -4.85 -13.32
N HIS A 223 4.73 -6.00 -12.83
CA HIS A 223 3.45 -6.56 -13.27
C HIS A 223 2.34 -5.73 -12.64
N SER A 224 1.55 -5.04 -13.45
CA SER A 224 0.61 -4.03 -12.95
C SER A 224 -0.76 -4.14 -13.61
N ILE A 225 -1.77 -3.64 -12.91
CA ILE A 225 -3.14 -3.51 -13.40
C ILE A 225 -3.45 -2.03 -13.54
N SER A 226 -3.85 -1.62 -14.75
CA SER A 226 -3.96 -0.21 -15.11
C SER A 226 -5.13 0.02 -16.08
N PRO A 227 -6.06 0.94 -15.76
CA PRO A 227 -6.16 1.74 -14.53
C PRO A 227 -6.49 0.92 -13.26
N ILE A 228 -6.38 1.54 -12.09
CA ILE A 228 -6.50 0.84 -10.79
C ILE A 228 -7.87 0.16 -10.58
N ASN A 229 -8.93 0.69 -11.21
CA ASN A 229 -10.29 0.12 -11.19
C ASN A 229 -10.44 -1.17 -12.01
N GLU A 230 -9.44 -1.56 -12.79
CA GLU A 230 -9.41 -2.91 -13.38
C GLU A 230 -8.95 -3.97 -12.35
N GLY A 231 -8.44 -3.52 -11.21
CA GLY A 231 -8.17 -4.34 -10.03
C GLY A 231 -9.39 -4.55 -9.16
N LEU A 232 -9.16 -5.09 -7.96
CA LEU A 232 -10.16 -5.22 -6.91
C LEU A 232 -10.12 -4.00 -6.00
N ASP A 233 -11.27 -3.43 -5.69
CA ASP A 233 -11.38 -2.40 -4.65
C ASP A 233 -11.07 -2.98 -3.25
N CYS A 234 -11.01 -2.10 -2.24
CA CYS A 234 -10.68 -2.50 -0.88
C CYS A 234 -11.65 -3.57 -0.33
N GLY A 235 -12.95 -3.44 -0.59
CA GLY A 235 -13.94 -4.39 -0.09
C GLY A 235 -13.90 -5.73 -0.82
N GLN A 236 -13.73 -5.69 -2.14
CA GLN A 236 -13.59 -6.86 -3.00
C GLN A 236 -12.35 -7.68 -2.62
N LEU A 237 -11.20 -7.03 -2.41
CA LEU A 237 -9.97 -7.71 -2.03
C LEU A 237 -10.06 -8.35 -0.64
N VAL A 238 -10.62 -7.64 0.35
CA VAL A 238 -10.90 -8.24 1.68
C VAL A 238 -11.77 -9.49 1.55
N ASN A 239 -12.84 -9.44 0.74
CA ASN A 239 -13.72 -10.58 0.54
C ASN A 239 -13.01 -11.77 -0.11
N VAL A 240 -12.12 -11.54 -1.08
CA VAL A 240 -11.31 -12.59 -1.69
C VAL A 240 -10.38 -13.22 -0.66
N ILE A 241 -9.69 -12.41 0.15
CA ILE A 241 -8.82 -12.88 1.23
C ILE A 241 -9.60 -13.72 2.24
N MET A 242 -10.74 -13.21 2.73
CA MET A 242 -11.58 -13.93 3.69
C MET A 242 -12.03 -15.30 3.16
N LYS A 243 -12.42 -15.39 1.88
CA LYS A 243 -12.77 -16.66 1.24
C LYS A 243 -11.59 -17.63 1.15
N LYS A 244 -10.37 -17.12 0.91
CA LYS A 244 -9.15 -17.93 0.81
C LYS A 244 -8.73 -18.50 2.15
N ILE A 245 -8.92 -17.74 3.24
CA ILE A 245 -8.48 -18.12 4.59
C ILE A 245 -9.56 -18.83 5.42
N ALA A 246 -10.81 -18.80 4.97
CA ALA A 246 -11.89 -19.52 5.63
C ALA A 246 -11.61 -21.04 5.64
N PRO A 247 -11.98 -21.76 6.71
CA PRO A 247 -11.89 -23.21 6.73
C PRO A 247 -12.66 -23.78 5.55
N LYS A 248 -12.05 -24.73 4.81
CA LYS A 248 -12.80 -25.49 3.81
C LYS A 248 -13.92 -26.22 4.55
N GLN A 249 -15.17 -26.00 4.14
CA GLN A 249 -16.26 -26.84 4.61
C GLN A 249 -15.89 -28.28 4.24
N ILE A 250 -15.80 -29.14 5.26
CA ILE A 250 -15.70 -30.57 5.03
C ILE A 250 -17.08 -30.95 4.51
N GLU A 251 -17.18 -31.30 3.23
CA GLU A 251 -18.36 -32.01 2.73
C GLU A 251 -18.42 -33.33 3.49
N ILE A 252 -19.41 -33.46 4.37
CA ILE A 252 -19.71 -34.70 5.11
C ILE A 252 -20.64 -35.54 4.26
#